data_AF-A0A952EHZ5-F1
#
_entry.id   AF-A0A952EHZ5-F1
#
_cell.length_a   1.000
_cell.length_b   1.000
_cell.length_c   1.000
_cell.angle_alpha   90.00
_cell.angle_beta   90.00
_cell.angle_gamma   90.00
#
_symmetry.space_group_name_H-M   'P 1'
#
loop_
_entity.id
_entity.type
_entity.pdbx_description
1 polymer ?
#
loop_
_entity_poly.entity_id
_entity_poly.type
_entity_poly.pdbx_seq_one_letter_code
_entity_poly.pdbx_strand_id
1 'polypeptide(L)'
;MNQIQSAALMLAGIALAFAALVVATWWLRRPRTAPSAPRAPRAPGESRMPTLSRKAKPEAEVVEISASRLARVSGKAPLQPQAETDYDYRQDPAPDGEAAAVEATLEALASEVEDEAHRIESAEIETEAVTLRLVPQIPLRDAISTNSWLGGCPRLPVGTEWPQIDGEPADFLAQIDCASLPPALWDGLGPRDGALAFFIHRRGYHMQVLHLRDTDAAVPPPLALDDPDGWFGPHGGVRFGDLEPFAVRAFPEWPVDLVAVGPSDADPRVEGDPNDIGAMLYNRSYDIADPAFHPFDWGSMTAMIAILEMRLDRLTTDATPPPGASAEDIVALEQCAAINREARIRADEIIAIVHEGAAKEAFSASDATAVMSALHAIHWAKAVHRIDPETGAEVRDTITLPLTTHRAAANLWVHDYQTILFDRAKHAWCANPDSLSAPMRAFYEPYWRDLAACEMAAIGHEPFRHAHDYDEDRDAVLLELPTSGLMSRMFGDCDNLVVTIDKADLAIGDFSRLRVQVSN
;
A
#
# COMPACT_ATOMS: atom_id res chain seq x y z
N MET A 1 -24.17 57.50 13.00
CA MET A 1 -23.76 56.19 13.54
C MET A 1 -24.06 56.18 15.03
N ASN A 2 -24.49 55.05 15.59
CA ASN A 2 -24.83 54.96 17.01
C ASN A 2 -23.57 54.67 17.85
N GLN A 3 -23.49 55.13 19.11
CA GLN A 3 -22.26 55.00 19.92
C GLN A 3 -21.78 53.54 20.06
N ILE A 4 -22.74 52.61 20.19
CA ILE A 4 -22.49 51.16 20.26
C ILE A 4 -21.75 50.64 19.03
N GLN A 5 -22.08 51.14 17.82
CA GLN A 5 -21.40 50.74 16.58
C GLN A 5 -19.95 51.25 16.54
N SER A 6 -19.71 52.46 17.07
CA SER A 6 -18.35 53.02 17.19
C SER A 6 -17.49 52.21 18.17
N ALA A 7 -18.06 51.79 19.30
CA ALA A 7 -17.38 50.95 20.27
C ALA A 7 -17.06 49.54 19.72
N ALA A 8 -18.01 48.92 19.00
CA ALA A 8 -17.81 47.62 18.36
C ALA A 8 -16.70 47.66 17.29
N LEU A 9 -16.69 48.68 16.42
CA LEU A 9 -15.63 48.87 15.42
C LEU A 9 -14.26 49.12 16.06
N MET A 10 -14.21 49.88 17.17
CA MET A 10 -12.96 50.12 17.90
C MET A 10 -12.41 48.84 18.54
N LEU A 11 -13.28 48.01 19.14
CA LEU A 11 -12.92 46.68 19.67
C LEU A 11 -12.40 45.75 18.57
N ALA A 12 -13.08 45.68 17.42
CA ALA A 12 -12.64 44.87 16.28
C ALA A 12 -11.26 45.31 15.75
N GLY A 13 -11.01 46.62 15.66
CA GLY A 13 -9.70 47.17 15.29
C GLY A 13 -8.59 46.81 16.27
N ILE A 14 -8.87 46.86 17.58
CA ILE A 14 -7.91 46.47 18.64
C ILE A 14 -7.62 44.96 18.58
N ALA A 15 -8.63 44.11 18.37
CA ALA A 15 -8.46 42.66 18.23
C ALA A 15 -7.59 42.30 17.01
N LEU A 16 -7.83 42.93 15.86
CA LEU A 16 -7.01 42.75 14.65
C LEU A 16 -5.57 43.23 14.85
N ALA A 17 -5.36 44.38 15.50
CA ALA A 17 -4.03 44.88 15.81
C ALA A 17 -3.25 43.93 16.75
N PHE A 18 -3.93 43.35 17.74
CA PHE A 18 -3.34 42.35 18.63
C PHE A 18 -2.96 41.06 17.89
N ALA A 19 -3.87 40.53 17.07
CA ALA A 19 -3.61 39.33 16.26
C ALA A 19 -2.43 39.52 15.29
N ALA A 20 -2.34 40.67 14.62
CA ALA A 20 -1.21 41.01 13.75
C ALA A 20 0.12 41.07 14.52
N LEU A 21 0.12 41.56 15.77
CA LEU A 21 1.31 41.65 16.61
C LEU A 21 1.76 40.27 17.12
N VAL A 22 0.82 39.36 17.41
CA VAL A 22 1.10 37.94 17.71
C VAL A 22 1.73 37.25 16.48
N VAL A 23 1.15 37.41 15.29
CA VAL A 23 1.69 36.81 14.05
C VAL A 23 3.09 37.36 13.73
N ALA A 24 3.30 38.67 13.87
CA ALA A 24 4.60 39.30 13.64
C ALA A 24 5.67 38.83 14.64
N THR A 25 5.33 38.70 15.93
CA THR A 25 6.27 38.21 16.95
C THR A 25 6.56 36.71 16.83
N TRP A 26 5.62 35.92 16.32
CA TRP A 26 5.86 34.51 15.94
C TRP A 26 6.79 34.40 14.72
N TRP A 27 6.55 35.20 13.67
CA TRP A 27 7.43 35.26 12.48
C TRP A 27 8.85 35.69 12.84
N LEU A 28 9.02 36.70 13.70
CA LEU A 28 10.32 37.16 14.19
C LEU A 28 11.05 36.14 15.10
N ARG A 29 10.33 35.13 15.62
CA ARG A 29 10.88 34.08 16.50
C ARG A 29 11.13 32.75 15.78
N ARG A 30 10.69 32.59 14.52
CA ARG A 30 11.06 31.40 13.72
C ARG A 30 12.58 31.43 13.43
N PRO A 31 13.36 30.42 13.88
CA PRO A 31 14.78 30.36 13.53
C PRO A 31 14.93 30.13 12.03
N ARG A 32 15.67 31.01 11.35
CA ARG A 32 16.05 30.78 9.94
C ARG A 32 17.06 29.65 9.88
N THR A 33 16.64 28.51 9.34
CA THR A 33 17.52 27.39 9.03
C THR A 33 18.55 27.82 7.98
N ALA A 34 19.83 27.77 8.33
CA ALA A 34 20.90 27.91 7.36
C ALA A 34 20.99 26.62 6.51
N PRO A 35 21.28 26.71 5.20
CA PRO A 35 21.42 25.53 4.36
C PRO A 35 22.65 24.72 4.81
N SER A 36 22.42 23.47 5.22
CA SER A 36 23.51 22.53 5.52
C SER A 36 24.14 22.03 4.23
N ALA A 37 25.48 21.94 4.20
CA ALA A 37 26.22 21.39 3.06
C ALA A 37 25.87 19.89 2.85
N PRO A 38 25.90 19.39 1.59
CA PRO A 38 25.53 18.02 1.27
C PRO A 38 26.47 17.01 1.95
N ARG A 39 25.89 15.90 2.43
CA ARG A 39 26.58 14.85 3.16
C ARG A 39 26.72 13.62 2.27
N ALA A 40 27.94 13.14 2.07
CA ALA A 40 28.22 11.98 1.21
C ALA A 40 27.48 10.71 1.70
N PRO A 41 27.07 9.81 0.78
CA PRO A 41 26.30 8.62 1.12
C PRO A 41 27.10 7.59 1.94
N ARG A 42 26.37 6.71 2.64
CA ARG A 42 26.91 5.53 3.34
C ARG A 42 26.39 4.27 2.67
N ALA A 43 27.28 3.30 2.48
CA ALA A 43 26.94 1.93 2.07
C ALA A 43 26.23 1.15 3.21
N PRO A 44 25.46 0.09 2.90
CA PRO A 44 24.61 -0.62 3.85
C PRO A 44 25.32 -1.75 4.62
N GLY A 45 24.67 -2.23 5.69
CA GLY A 45 24.93 -3.56 6.27
C GLY A 45 25.93 -3.65 7.43
N GLU A 46 25.43 -3.67 8.67
CA GLU A 46 25.47 -4.82 9.59
C GLU A 46 25.28 -4.41 11.07
N SER A 47 24.80 -5.35 11.90
CA SER A 47 24.47 -5.14 13.31
C SER A 47 25.33 -5.99 14.24
N ARG A 48 25.95 -5.39 15.27
CA ARG A 48 26.42 -6.10 16.49
C ARG A 48 26.79 -5.18 17.65
N MET A 49 26.75 -5.75 18.86
CA MET A 49 26.96 -5.11 20.17
C MET A 49 28.44 -5.20 20.65
N PRO A 50 28.85 -4.47 21.73
CA PRO A 50 30.15 -3.80 21.72
C PRO A 50 31.33 -4.43 22.49
N THR A 51 32.53 -4.11 21.99
CA THR A 51 33.81 -3.88 22.70
C THR A 51 34.50 -4.96 23.55
N LEU A 52 35.68 -5.39 23.10
CA LEU A 52 36.89 -5.58 23.91
C LEU A 52 38.12 -4.94 23.19
N SER A 53 39.28 -4.82 23.86
CA SER A 53 40.30 -3.80 23.54
C SER A 53 41.73 -4.29 23.20
N ARG A 54 42.50 -3.41 22.51
CA ARG A 54 43.98 -3.34 22.30
C ARG A 54 44.59 -4.41 21.35
N LYS A 55 45.36 -4.08 20.29
CA LYS A 55 46.58 -3.23 20.30
C LYS A 55 47.13 -2.93 18.87
N ALA A 56 47.76 -1.77 18.70
CA ALA A 56 48.89 -1.42 17.79
C ALA A 56 48.78 -1.49 16.22
N LYS A 57 49.26 -0.40 15.60
CA LYS A 57 49.46 -0.04 14.18
C LYS A 57 50.89 -0.46 13.70
N PRO A 58 51.18 -0.78 12.41
CA PRO A 58 51.68 0.21 11.42
C PRO A 58 51.20 0.07 9.94
N GLU A 59 51.54 1.08 9.14
CA GLU A 59 51.06 1.40 7.78
C GLU A 59 51.70 0.63 6.59
N ALA A 60 50.89 0.48 5.52
CA ALA A 60 51.24 0.51 4.08
C ALA A 60 49.91 0.31 3.28
N GLU A 61 49.66 0.84 2.07
CA GLU A 61 50.23 1.96 1.31
C GLU A 61 49.13 2.46 0.33
N VAL A 62 49.22 3.67 -0.24
CA VAL A 62 48.22 4.20 -1.19
C VAL A 62 48.68 4.04 -2.63
N VAL A 63 47.85 3.45 -3.49
CA VAL A 63 48.08 3.37 -4.94
C VAL A 63 46.87 3.91 -5.69
N GLU A 64 46.92 5.19 -6.04
CA GLU A 64 46.02 5.79 -7.02
C GLU A 64 46.46 5.38 -8.43
N ILE A 65 45.54 4.86 -9.25
CA ILE A 65 45.79 4.64 -10.69
C ILE A 65 45.10 5.77 -11.48
N SER A 66 45.76 6.92 -11.51
CA SER A 66 45.30 8.11 -12.25
C SER A 66 45.36 7.90 -13.77
N ALA A 67 44.38 8.47 -14.50
CA ALA A 67 44.20 8.32 -15.94
C ALA A 67 45.31 8.98 -16.79
N SER A 68 46.47 8.32 -16.91
CA SER A 68 47.67 8.86 -17.55
C SER A 68 48.42 7.87 -18.45
N ARG A 69 47.73 6.86 -18.98
CA ARG A 69 48.25 5.95 -20.04
C ARG A 69 47.18 5.59 -21.08
N LEU A 70 47.07 6.40 -22.14
CA LEU A 70 46.74 5.99 -23.54
C LEU A 70 46.52 7.23 -24.46
N ALA A 71 47.49 8.14 -24.56
CA ALA A 71 47.44 9.26 -25.51
C ALA A 71 48.82 9.82 -25.89
N ARG A 72 49.39 9.36 -27.03
CA ARG A 72 50.32 10.06 -27.96
C ARG A 72 51.32 9.12 -28.67
N VAL A 73 51.16 8.95 -29.99
CA VAL A 73 52.17 9.15 -31.05
C VAL A 73 51.36 9.54 -32.30
N SER A 74 51.25 10.82 -32.69
CA SER A 74 52.09 11.54 -33.67
C SER A 74 52.28 10.80 -35.02
N GLY A 75 51.99 11.33 -36.20
CA GLY A 75 51.47 12.66 -36.59
C GLY A 75 52.51 13.51 -37.34
N LYS A 76 52.45 13.50 -38.69
CA LYS A 76 53.00 14.51 -39.62
C LYS A 76 52.55 14.23 -41.08
N ALA A 77 52.62 15.25 -41.93
CA ALA A 77 52.31 15.26 -43.37
C ALA A 77 53.27 16.30 -44.05
N PRO A 78 53.09 16.80 -45.31
CA PRO A 78 52.28 16.33 -46.46
C PRO A 78 53.00 16.37 -47.85
N LEU A 79 52.51 15.59 -48.84
CA LEU A 79 52.59 15.83 -50.32
C LEU A 79 54.02 15.84 -50.99
N GLN A 80 54.24 15.86 -52.33
CA GLN A 80 53.29 15.83 -53.47
C GLN A 80 53.55 14.77 -54.60
N PRO A 81 54.32 14.95 -55.72
CA PRO A 81 53.86 14.42 -57.04
C PRO A 81 54.88 13.75 -58.01
N GLN A 82 54.32 13.20 -59.11
CA GLN A 82 54.87 12.88 -60.46
C GLN A 82 56.08 11.94 -60.64
N ALA A 83 55.84 10.85 -61.39
CA ALA A 83 56.40 10.65 -62.73
C ALA A 83 55.53 9.63 -63.53
N GLU A 84 55.46 9.78 -64.85
CA GLU A 84 54.81 8.81 -65.77
C GLU A 84 55.89 7.92 -66.43
N THR A 85 55.60 6.63 -66.60
CA THR A 85 56.25 5.74 -67.59
C THR A 85 55.23 4.75 -68.14
N ASP A 86 55.37 4.42 -69.42
CA ASP A 86 54.33 3.83 -70.28
C ASP A 86 54.69 2.39 -70.74
N TYR A 87 53.69 1.64 -71.23
CA TYR A 87 53.73 0.23 -71.69
C TYR A 87 54.03 -0.83 -70.58
N ASP A 88 53.54 -2.07 -70.65
CA ASP A 88 53.08 -2.88 -71.79
C ASP A 88 51.85 -3.75 -71.43
N TYR A 89 51.03 -4.12 -72.41
CA TYR A 89 49.76 -4.84 -72.21
C TYR A 89 49.94 -6.35 -72.46
N ARG A 90 50.08 -7.15 -71.39
CA ARG A 90 49.97 -8.61 -71.47
C ARG A 90 48.75 -9.11 -70.70
N GLN A 91 47.82 -9.71 -71.44
CA GLN A 91 46.78 -10.56 -70.87
C GLN A 91 47.38 -11.95 -70.66
N ASP A 92 47.75 -12.28 -69.42
CA ASP A 92 47.73 -13.67 -68.97
C ASP A 92 46.30 -14.01 -68.49
N PRO A 93 45.83 -15.26 -68.66
CA PRO A 93 44.44 -15.62 -68.37
C PRO A 93 44.15 -15.63 -66.86
N ALA A 94 42.95 -15.22 -66.49
CA ALA A 94 42.50 -15.24 -65.10
C ALA A 94 42.36 -16.68 -64.57
N PRO A 95 42.71 -16.94 -63.29
CA PRO A 95 42.26 -18.13 -62.60
C PRO A 95 40.82 -17.89 -62.10
N ASP A 96 39.83 -18.58 -62.70
CA ASP A 96 38.39 -18.44 -62.39
C ASP A 96 38.00 -18.79 -60.93
N GLY A 97 38.97 -19.13 -60.06
CA GLY A 97 38.76 -19.37 -58.63
C GLY A 97 38.93 -18.13 -57.73
N GLU A 98 39.71 -17.12 -58.13
CA GLU A 98 39.94 -15.96 -57.24
C GLU A 98 38.73 -15.03 -57.15
N ALA A 99 38.02 -14.80 -58.27
CA ALA A 99 36.81 -13.99 -58.30
C ALA A 99 35.71 -14.59 -57.40
N ALA A 100 35.42 -15.88 -57.54
CA ALA A 100 34.42 -16.58 -56.73
C ALA A 100 34.81 -16.66 -55.24
N ALA A 101 36.11 -16.74 -54.91
CA ALA A 101 36.57 -16.70 -53.53
C ALA A 101 36.36 -15.31 -52.89
N VAL A 102 36.65 -14.23 -53.63
CA VAL A 102 36.43 -12.84 -53.19
C VAL A 102 34.94 -12.52 -53.07
N GLU A 103 34.12 -12.97 -54.02
CA GLU A 103 32.66 -12.82 -54.00
C GLU A 103 32.06 -13.52 -52.78
N ALA A 104 32.45 -14.76 -52.50
CA ALA A 104 32.04 -15.47 -51.28
C ALA A 104 32.56 -14.86 -49.97
N THR A 105 33.70 -14.13 -49.97
CA THR A 105 34.13 -13.39 -48.78
C THR A 105 33.34 -12.09 -48.61
N LEU A 106 32.97 -11.43 -49.70
CA LEU A 106 32.12 -10.24 -49.68
C LEU A 106 30.69 -10.57 -49.24
N GLU A 107 30.13 -11.70 -49.69
CA GLU A 107 28.79 -12.15 -49.29
C GLU A 107 28.75 -12.58 -47.81
N ALA A 108 29.82 -13.23 -47.31
CA ALA A 108 29.97 -13.50 -45.89
C ALA A 108 30.11 -12.22 -45.04
N LEU A 109 30.88 -11.24 -45.50
CA LEU A 109 31.01 -9.93 -44.84
C LEU A 109 29.73 -9.10 -44.92
N ALA A 110 28.94 -9.23 -45.99
CA ALA A 110 27.62 -8.62 -46.08
C ALA A 110 26.66 -9.23 -45.06
N SER A 111 26.58 -10.56 -44.98
CA SER A 111 25.79 -11.26 -43.94
C SER A 111 26.24 -10.89 -42.53
N GLU A 112 27.55 -10.84 -42.25
CA GLU A 112 28.07 -10.48 -40.92
C GLU A 112 27.74 -9.01 -40.56
N VAL A 113 27.75 -8.10 -41.54
CA VAL A 113 27.35 -6.70 -41.35
C VAL A 113 25.83 -6.54 -41.25
N GLU A 114 25.03 -7.35 -41.94
CA GLU A 114 23.56 -7.38 -41.80
C GLU A 114 23.15 -7.99 -40.45
N ASP A 115 23.79 -9.06 -40.00
CA ASP A 115 23.61 -9.65 -38.67
C ASP A 115 24.08 -8.71 -37.54
N GLU A 116 25.12 -7.89 -37.76
CA GLU A 116 25.56 -6.84 -36.83
C GLU A 116 24.60 -5.64 -36.86
N ALA A 117 24.13 -5.22 -38.02
CA ALA A 117 23.16 -4.13 -38.17
C ALA A 117 21.82 -4.47 -37.53
N HIS A 118 21.29 -5.70 -37.73
CA HIS A 118 20.10 -6.15 -37.03
C HIS A 118 20.34 -6.32 -35.52
N ARG A 119 21.52 -6.75 -35.05
CA ARG A 119 21.82 -6.73 -33.61
C ARG A 119 21.92 -5.31 -33.04
N ILE A 120 22.37 -4.34 -33.80
CA ILE A 120 22.39 -2.92 -33.40
C ILE A 120 20.97 -2.33 -33.42
N GLU A 121 20.16 -2.58 -34.46
CA GLU A 121 18.75 -2.18 -34.47
C GLU A 121 17.98 -2.83 -33.32
N SER A 122 18.15 -4.13 -33.06
CA SER A 122 17.56 -4.79 -31.88
C SER A 122 18.04 -4.16 -30.57
N ALA A 123 19.34 -3.90 -30.40
CA ALA A 123 19.87 -3.30 -29.17
C ALA A 123 19.54 -1.80 -28.99
N GLU A 124 19.20 -1.07 -30.07
CA GLU A 124 18.70 0.31 -30.02
C GLU A 124 17.16 0.38 -29.91
N ILE A 125 16.45 -0.72 -30.21
CA ILE A 125 14.97 -0.85 -30.11
C ILE A 125 14.55 -1.65 -28.87
N GLU A 126 15.46 -2.36 -28.20
CA GLU A 126 15.31 -2.90 -26.84
C GLU A 126 15.26 -1.77 -25.80
N THR A 127 14.20 -0.96 -25.84
CA THR A 127 13.63 -0.38 -24.62
C THR A 127 13.26 -1.54 -23.71
N GLU A 128 14.15 -1.86 -22.75
CA GLU A 128 13.93 -2.88 -21.73
C GLU A 128 12.51 -2.75 -21.16
N ALA A 129 11.75 -3.85 -21.15
CA ALA A 129 10.33 -3.83 -20.81
C ALA A 129 10.11 -3.32 -19.37
N VAL A 130 9.68 -2.06 -19.24
CA VAL A 130 9.42 -1.42 -17.95
C VAL A 130 8.01 -1.74 -17.51
N THR A 131 7.89 -2.49 -16.42
CA THR A 131 6.62 -2.65 -15.71
C THR A 131 6.50 -1.60 -14.60
N LEU A 132 5.29 -1.32 -14.13
CA LEU A 132 5.04 -0.35 -13.05
C LEU A 132 4.45 -1.04 -11.81
N ARG A 133 4.81 -0.52 -10.65
CA ARG A 133 4.22 -0.86 -9.34
C ARG A 133 3.62 0.39 -8.71
N LEU A 134 2.39 0.27 -8.21
CA LEU A 134 1.66 1.35 -7.54
C LEU A 134 1.84 1.21 -6.03
N VAL A 135 2.94 1.75 -5.51
CA VAL A 135 3.38 1.52 -4.12
C VAL A 135 2.69 2.51 -3.17
N PRO A 136 1.88 2.06 -2.19
CA PRO A 136 1.17 2.94 -1.26
C PRO A 136 2.14 3.78 -0.41
N GLN A 137 1.90 5.09 -0.35
CA GLN A 137 2.73 6.01 0.42
C GLN A 137 2.45 5.86 1.93
N ILE A 138 3.30 5.11 2.63
CA ILE A 138 3.18 4.92 4.09
C ILE A 138 4.52 5.30 4.77
N PRO A 139 4.58 6.40 5.53
CA PRO A 139 3.50 7.35 5.82
C PRO A 139 3.09 8.20 4.61
N LEU A 140 1.87 8.78 4.67
CA LEU A 140 1.41 9.76 3.67
C LEU A 140 2.41 10.93 3.55
N ARG A 141 2.53 11.47 2.34
CA ARG A 141 3.36 12.65 2.04
C ARG A 141 2.48 13.90 1.86
N ASP A 142 3.11 15.04 1.64
CA ASP A 142 2.39 16.28 1.32
C ASP A 142 1.54 16.08 0.06
N ALA A 143 0.22 16.28 0.15
CA ALA A 143 -0.75 16.05 -0.94
C ALA A 143 -0.51 16.91 -2.21
N ILE A 144 0.41 17.88 -2.15
CA ILE A 144 0.93 18.65 -3.29
C ILE A 144 1.82 17.78 -4.21
N SER A 145 2.34 16.65 -3.70
CA SER A 145 3.19 15.69 -4.42
C SER A 145 2.44 14.43 -4.90
N THR A 146 1.13 14.33 -4.65
CA THR A 146 0.31 13.17 -4.99
C THR A 146 -0.59 13.46 -6.20
N ASN A 147 -0.17 12.98 -7.37
CA ASN A 147 -0.97 13.04 -8.60
C ASN A 147 -1.64 11.70 -8.97
N SER A 148 -1.23 10.60 -8.32
CA SER A 148 -1.76 9.24 -8.55
C SER A 148 -2.26 8.62 -7.24
N TRP A 149 -3.43 8.00 -7.26
CA TRP A 149 -4.05 7.36 -6.10
C TRP A 149 -5.03 6.24 -6.48
N LEU A 150 -5.31 5.39 -5.49
CA LEU A 150 -6.28 4.30 -5.54
C LEU A 150 -7.42 4.60 -4.56
N GLY A 151 -8.68 4.28 -4.91
CA GLY A 151 -9.86 4.58 -4.08
C GLY A 151 -10.11 6.07 -3.87
N GLY A 152 -10.91 6.43 -2.86
CA GLY A 152 -11.20 7.83 -2.55
C GLY A 152 -12.11 8.52 -3.57
N CYS A 153 -11.78 9.74 -3.96
CA CYS A 153 -12.58 10.54 -4.91
C CYS A 153 -11.79 10.86 -6.20
N PRO A 154 -12.40 10.78 -7.40
CA PRO A 154 -11.78 11.27 -8.63
C PRO A 154 -11.69 12.80 -8.66
N ARG A 155 -10.70 13.34 -9.37
CA ARG A 155 -10.60 14.79 -9.69
C ARG A 155 -11.01 15.03 -11.13
N LEU A 156 -12.32 15.15 -11.34
CA LEU A 156 -12.94 15.36 -12.65
C LEU A 156 -12.98 16.85 -13.03
N PRO A 157 -12.86 17.21 -14.32
CA PRO A 157 -13.09 18.57 -14.78
C PRO A 157 -14.47 19.14 -14.42
N VAL A 158 -14.56 20.46 -14.21
CA VAL A 158 -15.83 21.13 -13.92
C VAL A 158 -16.84 20.92 -15.06
N GLY A 159 -17.92 20.19 -14.76
CA GLY A 159 -19.01 19.90 -15.71
C GLY A 159 -18.94 18.53 -16.37
N THR A 160 -17.93 17.71 -16.08
CA THR A 160 -17.94 16.29 -16.42
C THR A 160 -19.06 15.57 -15.65
N GLU A 161 -19.95 14.87 -16.37
CA GLU A 161 -20.97 14.02 -15.77
C GLU A 161 -20.33 12.77 -15.14
N TRP A 162 -20.92 12.26 -14.04
CA TRP A 162 -20.41 11.06 -13.38
C TRP A 162 -20.58 9.82 -14.28
N PRO A 163 -19.54 8.99 -14.48
CA PRO A 163 -19.59 7.75 -15.27
C PRO A 163 -20.77 6.85 -14.91
N GLN A 164 -21.52 6.42 -15.93
CA GLN A 164 -22.64 5.49 -15.80
C GLN A 164 -22.40 4.28 -16.67
N ILE A 165 -22.59 3.10 -16.09
CA ILE A 165 -22.44 1.80 -16.76
C ILE A 165 -23.77 1.06 -16.55
N ASP A 166 -24.35 0.55 -17.64
CA ASP A 166 -25.67 -0.10 -17.67
C ASP A 166 -26.85 0.73 -17.08
N GLY A 167 -26.64 2.04 -16.89
CA GLY A 167 -27.60 2.98 -16.30
C GLY A 167 -27.43 3.23 -14.80
N GLU A 168 -26.47 2.57 -14.15
CA GLU A 168 -26.09 2.82 -12.75
C GLU A 168 -24.82 3.68 -12.66
N PRO A 169 -24.67 4.55 -11.65
CA PRO A 169 -23.42 5.24 -11.39
C PRO A 169 -22.30 4.25 -11.08
N ALA A 170 -21.19 4.33 -11.82
CA ALA A 170 -20.04 3.46 -11.63
C ALA A 170 -19.21 3.86 -10.39
N ASP A 171 -18.60 2.88 -9.74
CA ASP A 171 -17.73 3.09 -8.59
C ASP A 171 -16.29 3.36 -9.03
N PHE A 172 -15.64 4.32 -8.39
CA PHE A 172 -14.28 4.77 -8.72
C PHE A 172 -13.21 3.85 -8.11
N LEU A 173 -12.18 3.50 -8.90
CA LEU A 173 -11.10 2.59 -8.50
C LEU A 173 -9.73 3.26 -8.36
N ALA A 174 -9.37 4.13 -9.30
CA ALA A 174 -8.02 4.69 -9.40
C ALA A 174 -7.99 5.93 -10.29
N GLN A 175 -7.08 6.87 -10.01
CA GLN A 175 -6.66 7.91 -10.95
C GLN A 175 -5.14 7.96 -11.00
N ILE A 176 -4.57 7.84 -12.21
CA ILE A 176 -3.14 7.69 -12.46
C ILE A 176 -2.66 8.82 -13.37
N ASP A 177 -1.69 9.61 -12.92
CA ASP A 177 -1.04 10.68 -13.66
C ASP A 177 -0.18 10.11 -14.81
N CYS A 178 -0.56 10.44 -16.05
CA CYS A 178 0.13 9.99 -17.26
C CYS A 178 1.46 10.72 -17.50
N ALA A 179 1.62 11.94 -16.99
CA ALA A 179 2.88 12.68 -17.09
C ALA A 179 3.97 12.11 -16.16
N SER A 180 3.57 11.27 -15.19
CA SER A 180 4.47 10.55 -14.28
C SER A 180 4.75 9.09 -14.72
N LEU A 181 4.23 8.63 -15.86
CA LEU A 181 4.50 7.28 -16.38
C LEU A 181 5.87 7.19 -17.08
N PRO A 182 6.62 6.08 -16.93
CA PRO A 182 7.86 5.86 -17.65
C PRO A 182 7.65 5.91 -19.18
N PRO A 183 8.57 6.52 -19.96
CA PRO A 183 8.44 6.57 -21.41
C PRO A 183 8.25 5.21 -22.07
N ALA A 184 9.00 4.19 -21.63
CA ALA A 184 8.98 2.83 -22.17
C ALA A 184 7.80 1.94 -21.71
N LEU A 185 6.93 2.41 -20.83
CA LEU A 185 5.77 1.62 -20.37
C LEU A 185 4.84 1.29 -21.55
N TRP A 186 4.33 0.06 -21.60
CA TRP A 186 3.50 -0.46 -22.71
C TRP A 186 4.14 -0.27 -24.09
N ASP A 187 5.42 -0.62 -24.26
CA ASP A 187 6.14 -0.51 -25.54
C ASP A 187 6.17 0.93 -26.11
N GLY A 188 6.07 1.94 -25.23
CA GLY A 188 5.97 3.36 -25.59
C GLY A 188 4.57 3.86 -25.94
N LEU A 189 3.55 2.98 -25.89
CA LEU A 189 2.17 3.28 -26.27
C LEU A 189 1.38 4.00 -25.17
N GLY A 190 0.21 4.54 -25.54
CA GLY A 190 -0.71 5.20 -24.61
C GLY A 190 -0.33 6.65 -24.23
N PRO A 191 -1.11 7.30 -23.35
CA PRO A 191 -0.91 8.71 -23.01
C PRO A 191 0.36 8.95 -22.17
N ARG A 192 0.91 10.16 -22.29
CA ARG A 192 2.02 10.70 -21.47
C ARG A 192 1.71 12.10 -20.92
N ASP A 193 0.43 12.47 -20.94
CA ASP A 193 -0.11 13.74 -20.45
C ASP A 193 -1.53 13.54 -19.90
N GLY A 194 -1.98 14.42 -19.00
CA GLY A 194 -3.26 14.22 -18.29
C GLY A 194 -3.23 13.05 -17.31
N ALA A 195 -4.39 12.46 -17.02
CA ALA A 195 -4.54 11.30 -16.13
C ALA A 195 -5.56 10.28 -16.68
N LEU A 196 -5.38 9.00 -16.34
CA LEU A 196 -6.38 7.94 -16.55
C LEU A 196 -7.18 7.74 -15.27
N ALA A 197 -8.51 7.86 -15.33
CA ALA A 197 -9.42 7.59 -14.21
C ALA A 197 -10.31 6.37 -14.50
N PHE A 198 -10.35 5.42 -13.57
CA PHE A 198 -10.92 4.08 -13.73
C PHE A 198 -12.22 3.93 -12.94
N PHE A 199 -13.31 3.50 -13.59
CA PHE A 199 -14.65 3.36 -12.99
C PHE A 199 -15.30 2.02 -13.36
N ILE A 200 -15.75 1.24 -12.39
CA ILE A 200 -16.32 -0.11 -12.58
C ILE A 200 -17.83 -0.13 -12.26
N HIS A 201 -18.58 -0.99 -12.94
CA HIS A 201 -19.97 -1.29 -12.57
C HIS A 201 -20.02 -1.91 -11.17
N ARG A 202 -20.91 -1.41 -10.31
CA ARG A 202 -20.89 -1.66 -8.84
C ARG A 202 -20.84 -3.13 -8.42
N ARG A 203 -21.41 -3.98 -9.27
CA ARG A 203 -21.64 -5.43 -9.08
C ARG A 203 -21.24 -6.28 -10.29
N GLY A 204 -20.49 -5.72 -11.25
CA GLY A 204 -20.18 -6.38 -12.53
C GLY A 204 -18.85 -5.91 -13.14
N TYR A 205 -18.35 -6.66 -14.13
CA TYR A 205 -17.00 -6.43 -14.67
C TYR A 205 -16.93 -5.37 -15.79
N HIS A 206 -18.04 -4.76 -16.18
CA HIS A 206 -18.02 -3.65 -17.13
C HIS A 206 -17.32 -2.43 -16.50
N MET A 207 -16.43 -1.79 -17.28
CA MET A 207 -15.59 -0.67 -16.83
C MET A 207 -15.58 0.44 -17.87
N GLN A 208 -15.44 1.68 -17.39
CA GLN A 208 -15.13 2.85 -18.19
C GLN A 208 -13.82 3.47 -17.68
N VAL A 209 -12.90 3.78 -18.61
CA VAL A 209 -11.70 4.56 -18.33
C VAL A 209 -11.78 5.89 -19.05
N LEU A 210 -11.51 6.99 -18.34
CA LEU A 210 -11.49 8.33 -18.89
C LEU A 210 -10.05 8.85 -18.99
N HIS A 211 -9.67 9.36 -20.17
CA HIS A 211 -8.46 10.17 -20.31
C HIS A 211 -8.79 11.64 -20.03
N LEU A 212 -8.43 12.10 -18.84
CA LEU A 212 -8.66 13.46 -18.34
C LEU A 212 -7.46 14.34 -18.72
N ARG A 213 -7.66 15.38 -19.55
CA ARG A 213 -6.58 16.32 -19.92
C ARG A 213 -6.25 17.30 -18.79
N ASP A 214 -7.28 17.74 -18.09
CA ASP A 214 -7.22 18.59 -16.90
C ASP A 214 -7.81 17.85 -15.70
N THR A 215 -7.44 18.24 -14.48
CA THR A 215 -7.98 17.66 -13.24
C THR A 215 -8.29 18.77 -12.23
N ASP A 216 -9.56 19.00 -11.91
CA ASP A 216 -10.00 20.06 -11.01
C ASP A 216 -10.11 19.55 -9.54
N ALA A 217 -11.24 19.81 -8.88
CA ALA A 217 -11.50 19.42 -7.51
C ALA A 217 -11.92 17.94 -7.39
N ALA A 218 -11.72 17.37 -6.20
CA ALA A 218 -12.25 16.05 -5.87
C ALA A 218 -13.78 16.05 -5.89
N VAL A 219 -14.39 15.08 -6.57
CA VAL A 219 -15.84 14.92 -6.71
C VAL A 219 -16.28 13.68 -5.91
N PRO A 220 -17.17 13.80 -4.91
CA PRO A 220 -17.67 12.65 -4.18
C PRO A 220 -18.60 11.79 -5.07
N PRO A 221 -18.70 10.47 -4.82
CA PRO A 221 -19.62 9.61 -5.55
C PRO A 221 -21.09 10.04 -5.34
N PRO A 222 -21.95 9.91 -6.37
CA PRO A 222 -23.36 10.33 -6.30
C PRO A 222 -24.24 9.38 -5.48
N LEU A 223 -23.73 8.20 -5.15
CA LEU A 223 -24.32 7.21 -4.25
C LEU A 223 -23.35 6.91 -3.12
N ALA A 224 -23.88 6.44 -1.98
CA ALA A 224 -23.05 5.86 -0.94
C ALA A 224 -22.39 4.54 -1.42
N LEU A 225 -21.23 4.23 -0.83
CA LEU A 225 -20.44 3.03 -1.15
C LEU A 225 -20.80 1.83 -0.26
N ASP A 226 -21.89 1.93 0.53
CA ASP A 226 -22.31 0.98 1.55
C ASP A 226 -23.08 -0.24 1.01
N ASP A 227 -22.98 -0.52 -0.29
CA ASP A 227 -23.63 -1.66 -0.94
C ASP A 227 -23.10 -2.99 -0.37
N PRO A 228 -23.95 -3.85 0.22
CA PRO A 228 -23.51 -5.14 0.76
C PRO A 228 -22.97 -6.10 -0.30
N ASP A 229 -23.51 -6.01 -1.53
CA ASP A 229 -23.18 -6.87 -2.67
C ASP A 229 -22.05 -6.29 -3.54
N GLY A 230 -21.56 -5.09 -3.24
CA GLY A 230 -20.56 -4.38 -4.04
C GLY A 230 -19.11 -4.85 -3.84
N TRP A 231 -18.21 -4.34 -4.68
CA TRP A 231 -16.77 -4.66 -4.64
C TRP A 231 -16.04 -4.21 -3.37
N PHE A 232 -16.60 -3.25 -2.62
CA PHE A 232 -15.92 -2.60 -1.50
C PHE A 232 -16.35 -3.13 -0.14
N GLY A 233 -15.38 -3.51 0.67
CA GLY A 233 -15.60 -4.01 2.02
C GLY A 233 -14.32 -4.48 2.72
N PRO A 234 -14.34 -4.62 4.06
CA PRO A 234 -13.22 -5.13 4.82
C PRO A 234 -12.92 -6.60 4.52
N HIS A 235 -11.67 -6.99 4.77
CA HIS A 235 -11.20 -8.37 4.61
C HIS A 235 -11.56 -9.25 5.81
N GLY A 236 -11.73 -10.55 5.57
CA GLY A 236 -11.94 -11.56 6.61
C GLY A 236 -13.32 -11.48 7.27
N GLY A 237 -13.39 -11.89 8.54
CA GLY A 237 -14.64 -12.13 9.27
C GLY A 237 -15.55 -10.91 9.47
N VAL A 238 -15.11 -9.69 9.14
CA VAL A 238 -15.94 -8.48 9.23
C VAL A 238 -16.94 -8.39 8.07
N ARG A 239 -16.66 -8.98 6.91
CA ARG A 239 -17.56 -8.93 5.74
C ARG A 239 -18.88 -9.69 5.95
N PHE A 240 -18.96 -10.57 6.96
CA PHE A 240 -20.04 -11.55 7.09
C PHE A 240 -20.51 -11.72 8.54
N GLY A 241 -21.75 -12.19 8.70
CA GLY A 241 -22.29 -12.58 10.01
C GLY A 241 -22.54 -11.38 10.91
N ASP A 242 -22.24 -11.53 12.21
CA ASP A 242 -22.63 -10.52 13.21
C ASP A 242 -21.69 -9.30 13.29
N LEU A 243 -20.54 -9.32 12.60
CA LEU A 243 -19.63 -8.18 12.52
C LEU A 243 -19.90 -7.26 11.31
N GLU A 244 -20.74 -7.67 10.36
CA GLU A 244 -21.07 -6.87 9.17
C GLU A 244 -21.57 -5.45 9.48
N PRO A 245 -22.44 -5.18 10.49
CA PRO A 245 -22.93 -3.83 10.78
C PRO A 245 -21.85 -2.82 11.19
N PHE A 246 -20.62 -3.27 11.44
CA PHE A 246 -19.47 -2.42 11.76
C PHE A 246 -18.53 -2.19 10.57
N ALA A 247 -18.73 -2.84 9.42
CA ALA A 247 -17.86 -2.76 8.25
C ALA A 247 -17.79 -1.35 7.62
N VAL A 248 -16.61 -0.84 7.30
CA VAL A 248 -16.47 0.38 6.49
C VAL A 248 -16.39 0.02 5.01
N ARG A 249 -17.58 -0.10 4.40
CA ARG A 249 -17.78 -0.34 2.97
C ARG A 249 -17.49 0.95 2.17
N ALA A 250 -16.21 1.14 1.88
CA ALA A 250 -15.65 2.15 0.98
C ALA A 250 -14.19 1.77 0.66
N PHE A 251 -13.67 2.23 -0.49
CA PHE A 251 -12.26 2.14 -0.86
C PHE A 251 -11.57 3.44 -0.36
N PRO A 252 -10.68 3.39 0.66
CA PRO A 252 -10.01 4.59 1.17
C PRO A 252 -9.12 5.22 0.10
N GLU A 253 -8.88 6.54 0.17
CA GLU A 253 -7.92 7.21 -0.72
C GLU A 253 -6.48 6.81 -0.34
N TRP A 254 -5.82 6.06 -1.20
CA TRP A 254 -4.44 5.62 -1.07
C TRP A 254 -3.56 6.31 -2.11
N PRO A 255 -2.85 7.40 -1.74
CA PRO A 255 -1.73 7.94 -2.50
C PRO A 255 -0.72 6.84 -2.86
N VAL A 256 -0.32 6.77 -4.13
CA VAL A 256 0.68 5.80 -4.62
C VAL A 256 1.88 6.48 -5.27
N ASP A 257 3.06 5.94 -5.01
CA ASP A 257 4.25 6.16 -5.83
C ASP A 257 4.19 5.27 -7.08
N LEU A 258 4.55 5.86 -8.22
CA LEU A 258 4.73 5.13 -9.47
C LEU A 258 6.17 4.63 -9.54
N VAL A 259 6.39 3.35 -9.21
CA VAL A 259 7.74 2.75 -9.20
C VAL A 259 7.93 1.91 -10.47
N ALA A 260 8.87 2.32 -11.30
CA ALA A 260 9.33 1.53 -12.45
C ALA A 260 10.15 0.32 -11.98
N VAL A 261 9.96 -0.83 -12.64
CA VAL A 261 10.73 -2.06 -12.43
C VAL A 261 11.11 -2.60 -13.81
N GLY A 262 12.39 -2.52 -14.15
CA GLY A 262 12.97 -3.17 -15.33
C GLY A 262 13.41 -4.62 -15.05
N PRO A 263 13.85 -5.37 -16.08
CA PRO A 263 14.12 -6.82 -15.98
C PRO A 263 15.22 -7.24 -14.98
N SER A 264 16.10 -6.31 -14.58
CA SER A 264 17.18 -6.53 -13.61
C SER A 264 16.96 -5.84 -12.25
N ASP A 265 15.84 -5.14 -12.06
CA ASP A 265 15.53 -4.45 -10.81
C ASP A 265 14.94 -5.40 -9.75
N ALA A 266 15.10 -5.03 -8.48
CA ALA A 266 14.40 -5.70 -7.39
C ALA A 266 12.97 -5.16 -7.30
N ASP A 267 11.98 -6.00 -7.63
CA ASP A 267 10.56 -5.66 -7.48
C ASP A 267 10.24 -5.31 -6.00
N PRO A 268 9.61 -4.15 -5.70
CA PRO A 268 9.13 -3.84 -4.35
C PRO A 268 7.94 -4.70 -3.92
N ARG A 269 7.29 -5.43 -4.83
CA ARG A 269 6.26 -6.43 -4.51
C ARG A 269 6.87 -7.63 -3.79
N VAL A 270 6.20 -8.09 -2.73
CA VAL A 270 6.50 -9.36 -2.06
C VAL A 270 5.48 -10.41 -2.50
N GLU A 271 5.96 -11.61 -2.84
CA GLU A 271 5.12 -12.80 -2.99
C GLU A 271 4.78 -13.38 -1.61
N GLY A 272 3.50 -13.57 -1.33
CA GLY A 272 3.00 -14.13 -0.08
C GLY A 272 1.50 -13.87 0.09
N ASP A 273 0.85 -14.66 0.94
CA ASP A 273 -0.57 -14.47 1.27
C ASP A 273 -0.72 -13.34 2.32
N PRO A 274 -1.47 -12.25 2.06
CA PRO A 274 -1.78 -11.24 3.07
C PRO A 274 -2.42 -11.83 4.35
N ASN A 275 -3.13 -12.95 4.24
CA ASN A 275 -3.72 -13.66 5.38
C ASN A 275 -2.68 -14.17 6.36
N ASP A 276 -1.46 -14.53 5.93
CA ASP A 276 -0.40 -14.96 6.85
C ASP A 276 0.00 -13.84 7.82
N ILE A 277 -0.08 -12.57 7.39
CA ILE A 277 0.24 -11.41 8.25
C ILE A 277 -0.86 -11.21 9.30
N GLY A 278 -2.14 -11.37 8.91
CA GLY A 278 -3.27 -11.37 9.84
C GLY A 278 -3.24 -12.56 10.81
N ALA A 279 -2.92 -13.76 10.32
CA ALA A 279 -2.77 -14.97 11.11
C ALA A 279 -1.58 -14.88 12.08
N MET A 280 -0.49 -14.22 11.69
CA MET A 280 0.62 -13.90 12.60
C MET A 280 0.20 -12.99 13.75
N LEU A 281 -0.73 -12.04 13.53
CA LEU A 281 -1.27 -11.21 14.60
C LEU A 281 -2.22 -12.01 15.52
N TYR A 282 -3.13 -12.81 14.96
CA TYR A 282 -4.06 -13.66 15.72
C TYR A 282 -3.35 -14.70 16.59
N ASN A 283 -2.28 -15.33 16.08
CA ASN A 283 -1.54 -16.35 16.82
C ASN A 283 -0.63 -15.76 17.91
N ARG A 284 -0.42 -14.44 17.96
CA ARG A 284 0.29 -13.74 19.04
C ARG A 284 -0.68 -13.37 20.16
N SER A 285 -0.21 -13.39 21.40
CA SER A 285 -0.93 -12.76 22.51
C SER A 285 -0.58 -11.27 22.58
N TYR A 286 -1.61 -10.43 22.69
CA TYR A 286 -1.51 -8.98 22.79
C TYR A 286 -2.63 -8.45 23.70
N ASP A 287 -2.58 -7.18 24.09
CA ASP A 287 -3.59 -6.58 24.96
C ASP A 287 -4.03 -5.22 24.38
N ILE A 288 -5.33 -5.01 24.23
CA ILE A 288 -5.88 -3.77 23.65
C ILE A 288 -5.90 -2.59 24.64
N ALA A 289 -5.45 -2.79 25.89
CA ALA A 289 -5.10 -1.70 26.79
C ALA A 289 -3.72 -1.09 26.51
N ASP A 290 -3.01 -1.56 25.47
CA ASP A 290 -1.94 -0.77 24.84
C ASP A 290 -2.57 0.42 24.07
N PRO A 291 -2.08 1.66 24.24
CA PRO A 291 -2.52 2.84 23.49
C PRO A 291 -2.50 2.72 21.96
N ALA A 292 -1.83 1.71 21.38
CA ALA A 292 -1.90 1.36 19.97
C ALA A 292 -3.26 0.76 19.53
N PHE A 293 -4.13 0.36 20.47
CA PHE A 293 -5.45 -0.20 20.20
C PHE A 293 -6.60 0.54 20.90
N HIS A 294 -6.35 1.74 21.45
CA HIS A 294 -7.42 2.53 22.05
C HIS A 294 -8.37 3.08 20.96
N PRO A 295 -9.67 3.23 21.27
CA PRO A 295 -10.57 4.07 20.47
C PRO A 295 -9.99 5.47 20.27
N PHE A 296 -10.19 6.03 19.08
CA PHE A 296 -9.70 7.36 18.68
C PHE A 296 -10.83 8.35 18.35
N ASP A 297 -12.07 7.86 18.29
CA ASP A 297 -13.29 8.64 18.06
C ASP A 297 -14.50 7.94 18.69
N TRP A 298 -15.68 8.58 18.67
CA TRP A 298 -16.91 7.95 19.13
C TRP A 298 -17.31 6.71 18.30
N GLY A 299 -17.02 6.68 17.00
CA GLY A 299 -17.38 5.58 16.11
C GLY A 299 -16.57 4.30 16.33
N SER A 300 -15.32 4.39 16.78
CA SER A 300 -14.51 3.26 17.25
C SER A 300 -14.84 2.86 18.69
N MET A 301 -15.21 3.82 19.55
CA MET A 301 -15.61 3.56 20.94
C MET A 301 -16.95 2.81 21.03
N THR A 302 -17.98 3.23 20.30
CA THR A 302 -19.29 2.54 20.34
C THR A 302 -19.23 1.18 19.66
N ALA A 303 -18.44 1.02 18.60
CA ALA A 303 -18.18 -0.28 17.99
C ALA A 303 -17.48 -1.24 18.97
N MET A 304 -16.49 -0.76 19.74
CA MET A 304 -15.84 -1.55 20.79
C MET A 304 -16.84 -2.07 21.84
N ILE A 305 -17.72 -1.20 22.31
CA ILE A 305 -18.72 -1.51 23.33
C ILE A 305 -19.78 -2.48 22.82
N ALA A 306 -20.32 -2.27 21.61
CA ALA A 306 -21.29 -3.18 21.02
C ALA A 306 -20.71 -4.59 20.78
N ILE A 307 -19.45 -4.69 20.33
CA ILE A 307 -18.76 -5.97 20.18
C ILE A 307 -18.54 -6.62 21.55
N LEU A 308 -18.22 -5.87 22.59
CA LEU A 308 -18.13 -6.39 23.96
C LEU A 308 -19.49 -6.94 24.43
N GLU A 309 -20.58 -6.17 24.30
CA GLU A 309 -21.95 -6.60 24.63
C GLU A 309 -22.32 -7.92 23.92
N MET A 310 -22.13 -7.99 22.59
CA MET A 310 -22.40 -9.17 21.74
C MET A 310 -21.57 -10.42 22.09
N ARG A 311 -20.60 -10.30 23.00
CA ARG A 311 -19.65 -11.37 23.36
C ARG A 311 -19.68 -11.70 24.85
N LEU A 312 -20.12 -10.78 25.70
CA LEU A 312 -20.23 -10.96 27.15
C LEU A 312 -21.17 -12.10 27.56
N ASP A 313 -22.21 -12.42 26.79
CA ASP A 313 -23.09 -13.58 27.05
C ASP A 313 -22.33 -14.93 27.06
N ARG A 314 -21.19 -14.99 26.36
CA ARG A 314 -20.30 -16.17 26.34
C ARG A 314 -19.61 -16.41 27.68
N LEU A 315 -19.49 -15.39 28.55
CA LEU A 315 -18.95 -15.53 29.91
C LEU A 315 -19.93 -16.27 30.84
N THR A 316 -21.23 -16.05 30.64
CA THR A 316 -22.33 -16.59 31.46
C THR A 316 -22.96 -17.86 30.87
N THR A 317 -22.38 -18.41 29.80
CA THR A 317 -22.76 -19.70 29.26
C THR A 317 -22.17 -20.80 30.15
N ASP A 318 -22.92 -21.24 31.16
CA ASP A 318 -22.48 -22.24 32.13
C ASP A 318 -21.99 -23.54 31.45
N ALA A 319 -20.69 -23.80 31.55
CA ALA A 319 -20.11 -25.05 31.13
C ALA A 319 -20.58 -26.16 32.08
N THR A 320 -21.47 -27.03 31.61
CA THR A 320 -21.90 -28.21 32.38
C THR A 320 -20.69 -29.11 32.65
N PRO A 321 -20.46 -29.61 33.89
CA PRO A 321 -19.40 -30.56 34.15
C PRO A 321 -19.52 -31.82 33.26
N PRO A 322 -18.45 -32.28 32.61
CA PRO A 322 -18.52 -33.48 31.78
C PRO A 322 -18.86 -34.72 32.64
N PRO A 323 -19.59 -35.72 32.10
CA PRO A 323 -19.92 -36.93 32.85
C PRO A 323 -18.66 -37.65 33.34
N GLY A 324 -18.50 -37.75 34.67
CA GLY A 324 -17.32 -38.33 35.30
C GLY A 324 -16.20 -37.34 35.68
N ALA A 325 -16.44 -36.03 35.57
CA ALA A 325 -15.55 -35.00 36.13
C ALA A 325 -15.21 -35.26 37.61
N SER A 326 -13.98 -34.94 38.03
CA SER A 326 -13.59 -35.03 39.43
C SER A 326 -14.24 -33.92 40.28
N ALA A 327 -14.22 -34.09 41.61
CA ALA A 327 -14.65 -33.02 42.51
C ALA A 327 -13.78 -31.75 42.37
N GLU A 328 -12.51 -31.90 42.01
CA GLU A 328 -11.58 -30.79 41.79
C GLU A 328 -11.90 -30.04 40.48
N ASP A 329 -12.23 -30.77 39.40
CA ASP A 329 -12.73 -30.19 38.14
C ASP A 329 -14.01 -29.36 38.35
N ILE A 330 -14.96 -29.88 39.14
CA ILE A 330 -16.23 -29.23 39.42
C ILE A 330 -15.99 -27.91 40.18
N VAL A 331 -15.17 -27.94 41.23
CA VAL A 331 -14.83 -26.74 42.01
C VAL A 331 -14.07 -25.71 41.15
N ALA A 332 -13.15 -26.14 40.28
CA ALA A 332 -12.48 -25.23 39.35
C ALA A 332 -13.46 -24.58 38.35
N LEU A 333 -14.47 -25.32 37.90
CA LEU A 333 -15.49 -24.85 36.97
C LEU A 333 -16.45 -23.84 37.63
N GLU A 334 -16.86 -24.09 38.88
CA GLU A 334 -17.63 -23.15 39.71
C GLU A 334 -16.85 -21.85 39.97
N GLN A 335 -15.54 -21.95 40.22
CA GLN A 335 -14.66 -20.78 40.37
C GLN A 335 -14.55 -19.96 39.07
N CYS A 336 -14.40 -20.61 37.92
CA CYS A 336 -14.43 -19.94 36.61
C CYS A 336 -15.76 -19.19 36.40
N ALA A 337 -16.89 -19.85 36.67
CA ALA A 337 -18.21 -19.26 36.54
C ALA A 337 -18.44 -18.09 37.53
N ALA A 338 -17.84 -18.13 38.73
CA ALA A 338 -17.90 -17.03 39.69
C ALA A 338 -17.12 -15.80 39.19
N ILE A 339 -15.89 -15.99 38.72
CA ILE A 339 -15.05 -14.92 38.13
C ILE A 339 -15.77 -14.31 36.92
N ASN A 340 -16.31 -15.14 36.03
CA ASN A 340 -16.98 -14.68 34.80
C ASN A 340 -18.28 -13.90 35.07
N ARG A 341 -19.04 -14.26 36.12
CA ARG A 341 -20.22 -13.50 36.55
C ARG A 341 -19.85 -12.14 37.15
N GLU A 342 -18.76 -12.04 37.91
CA GLU A 342 -18.25 -10.75 38.39
C GLU A 342 -17.70 -9.89 37.24
N ALA A 343 -16.99 -10.50 36.30
CA ALA A 343 -16.47 -9.84 35.11
C ALA A 343 -17.59 -9.22 34.26
N ARG A 344 -18.69 -9.96 34.09
CA ARG A 344 -19.89 -9.50 33.38
C ARG A 344 -20.46 -8.23 34.02
N ILE A 345 -20.76 -8.27 35.32
CA ILE A 345 -21.39 -7.15 36.05
C ILE A 345 -20.55 -5.88 35.95
N ARG A 346 -19.23 -5.98 36.16
CA ARG A 346 -18.31 -4.83 36.06
C ARG A 346 -18.19 -4.29 34.63
N ALA A 347 -18.33 -5.14 33.61
CA ALA A 347 -18.31 -4.71 32.22
C ALA A 347 -19.62 -3.97 31.85
N ASP A 348 -20.78 -4.48 32.28
CA ASP A 348 -22.08 -3.82 32.07
C ASP A 348 -22.12 -2.41 32.68
N GLU A 349 -21.45 -2.18 33.83
CA GLU A 349 -21.27 -0.84 34.43
C GLU A 349 -20.49 0.12 33.52
N ILE A 350 -19.39 -0.32 32.91
CA ILE A 350 -18.57 0.49 31.97
C ILE A 350 -19.35 0.77 30.69
N ILE A 351 -20.03 -0.24 30.14
CA ILE A 351 -20.88 -0.15 28.96
C ILE A 351 -21.95 0.94 29.13
N ALA A 352 -22.64 0.96 30.27
CA ALA A 352 -23.65 1.97 30.59
C ALA A 352 -23.07 3.40 30.62
N ILE A 353 -21.87 3.57 31.21
CA ILE A 353 -21.18 4.87 31.26
C ILE A 353 -20.83 5.36 29.86
N VAL A 354 -20.30 4.49 28.99
CA VAL A 354 -19.93 4.88 27.61
C VAL A 354 -21.17 5.22 26.79
N HIS A 355 -22.27 4.47 26.92
CA HIS A 355 -23.53 4.80 26.27
C HIS A 355 -24.15 6.11 26.75
N GLU A 356 -24.00 6.47 28.03
CA GLU A 356 -24.44 7.77 28.54
C GLU A 356 -23.57 8.94 28.00
N GLY A 357 -22.25 8.76 27.95
CA GLY A 357 -21.30 9.77 27.46
C GLY A 357 -21.44 10.03 25.95
N ALA A 358 -21.55 8.97 25.14
CA ALA A 358 -21.64 9.07 23.67
C ALA A 358 -22.85 9.89 23.18
N ALA A 359 -23.92 9.98 23.99
CA ALA A 359 -25.12 10.76 23.68
C ALA A 359 -25.04 12.24 24.12
N LYS A 360 -23.97 12.65 24.82
CA LYS A 360 -23.92 13.92 25.57
C LYS A 360 -22.62 14.72 25.40
N GLU A 361 -21.50 14.06 25.17
CA GLU A 361 -20.16 14.62 25.36
C GLU A 361 -19.32 14.56 24.07
N ALA A 362 -18.30 15.41 23.98
CA ALA A 362 -17.32 15.33 22.91
C ALA A 362 -16.29 14.24 23.23
N PHE A 363 -15.86 13.47 22.22
CA PHE A 363 -14.88 12.41 22.42
C PHE A 363 -13.53 12.95 22.93
N SER A 364 -12.91 12.23 23.87
CA SER A 364 -11.56 12.52 24.35
C SER A 364 -10.71 11.25 24.49
N ALA A 365 -9.45 11.35 24.06
CA ALA A 365 -8.46 10.28 24.22
C ALA A 365 -8.10 10.00 25.70
N SER A 366 -8.33 10.95 26.62
CA SER A 366 -8.22 10.71 28.06
C SER A 366 -9.24 9.67 28.53
N ASP A 367 -10.44 9.74 27.97
CA ASP A 367 -11.60 9.03 28.49
C ASP A 367 -11.67 7.64 27.86
N ALA A 368 -11.27 7.52 26.59
CA ALA A 368 -10.89 6.24 25.99
C ALA A 368 -9.79 5.52 26.79
N THR A 369 -8.73 6.24 27.20
CA THR A 369 -7.65 5.67 28.04
C THR A 369 -8.17 5.23 29.42
N ALA A 370 -9.12 5.96 30.01
CA ALA A 370 -9.76 5.58 31.27
C ALA A 370 -10.65 4.33 31.12
N VAL A 371 -11.45 4.24 30.04
CA VAL A 371 -12.27 3.07 29.70
C VAL A 371 -11.41 1.84 29.49
N MET A 372 -10.32 1.93 28.72
CA MET A 372 -9.40 0.79 28.51
C MET A 372 -8.70 0.37 29.80
N SER A 373 -8.30 1.31 30.65
CA SER A 373 -7.74 1.03 31.97
C SER A 373 -8.75 0.30 32.89
N ALA A 374 -10.02 0.70 32.83
CA ALA A 374 -11.10 0.07 33.61
C ALA A 374 -11.43 -1.34 33.11
N LEU A 375 -11.51 -1.54 31.79
CA LEU A 375 -11.71 -2.86 31.18
C LEU A 375 -10.54 -3.81 31.47
N HIS A 376 -9.30 -3.33 31.44
CA HIS A 376 -8.11 -4.12 31.77
C HIS A 376 -8.08 -4.57 33.24
N ALA A 377 -8.64 -3.77 34.16
CA ALA A 377 -8.75 -4.16 35.57
C ALA A 377 -9.73 -5.34 35.78
N ILE A 378 -10.69 -5.55 34.88
CA ILE A 378 -11.64 -6.66 34.95
C ILE A 378 -10.99 -7.92 34.39
N HIS A 379 -11.01 -8.99 35.18
CA HIS A 379 -10.43 -10.29 34.82
C HIS A 379 -11.52 -11.35 34.62
N TRP A 380 -11.36 -12.18 33.59
CA TRP A 380 -12.22 -13.33 33.28
C TRP A 380 -11.40 -14.63 33.25
N ALA A 381 -12.07 -15.77 33.34
CA ALA A 381 -11.46 -17.10 33.42
C ALA A 381 -11.97 -18.05 32.32
N LYS A 382 -11.05 -18.85 31.77
CA LYS A 382 -11.35 -19.90 30.79
C LYS A 382 -10.55 -21.17 31.09
N ALA A 383 -11.21 -22.32 31.08
CA ALA A 383 -10.55 -23.61 30.99
C ALA A 383 -10.03 -23.82 29.56
N VAL A 384 -8.73 -24.09 29.42
CA VAL A 384 -8.07 -24.39 28.15
C VAL A 384 -7.46 -25.80 28.19
N HIS A 385 -7.51 -26.50 27.07
CA HIS A 385 -6.90 -27.82 26.91
C HIS A 385 -5.46 -27.63 26.40
N ARG A 386 -4.51 -28.31 27.02
CA ARG A 386 -3.11 -28.37 26.61
C ARG A 386 -2.66 -29.81 26.60
N ILE A 387 -2.05 -30.25 25.50
CA ILE A 387 -1.36 -31.53 25.46
C ILE A 387 -0.01 -31.36 26.18
N ASP A 388 0.27 -32.23 27.13
CA ASP A 388 1.58 -32.34 27.79
C ASP A 388 2.61 -32.87 26.77
N PRO A 389 3.69 -32.12 26.46
CA PRO A 389 4.68 -32.52 25.48
C PRO A 389 5.56 -33.71 25.91
N GLU A 390 5.62 -34.04 27.20
CA GLU A 390 6.41 -35.18 27.71
C GLU A 390 5.59 -36.47 27.80
N THR A 391 4.31 -36.38 28.18
CA THR A 391 3.44 -37.56 28.39
C THR A 391 2.40 -37.79 27.29
N GLY A 392 2.10 -36.78 26.46
CA GLY A 392 1.03 -36.81 25.47
C GLY A 392 -0.39 -36.75 26.06
N ALA A 393 -0.54 -36.56 27.37
CA ALA A 393 -1.83 -36.47 28.04
C ALA A 393 -2.50 -35.10 27.82
N GLU A 394 -3.84 -35.06 27.75
CA GLU A 394 -4.58 -33.80 27.88
C GLU A 394 -4.58 -33.32 29.33
N VAL A 395 -4.05 -32.12 29.54
CA VAL A 395 -4.11 -31.36 30.79
C VAL A 395 -5.08 -30.20 30.60
N ARG A 396 -5.99 -30.03 31.56
CA ARG A 396 -6.99 -28.96 31.55
C ARG A 396 -6.56 -27.84 32.49
N ASP A 397 -5.87 -26.83 31.95
CA ASP A 397 -5.43 -25.67 32.72
C ASP A 397 -6.55 -24.61 32.77
N THR A 398 -6.80 -24.03 33.95
CA THR A 398 -7.57 -22.78 34.04
C THR A 398 -6.64 -21.59 33.88
N ILE A 399 -6.97 -20.68 32.96
CA ILE A 399 -6.28 -19.40 32.84
C ILE A 399 -7.22 -18.25 33.19
N THR A 400 -6.67 -17.23 33.84
CA THR A 400 -7.35 -15.96 34.14
C THR A 400 -6.62 -14.84 33.41
N LEU A 401 -7.36 -13.97 32.72
CA LEU A 401 -6.83 -12.90 31.87
C LEU A 401 -7.64 -11.62 32.10
N PRO A 402 -7.06 -10.41 31.93
CA PRO A 402 -7.81 -9.19 31.66
C PRO A 402 -8.83 -9.37 30.52
N LEU A 403 -9.97 -8.66 30.58
CA LEU A 403 -10.93 -8.64 29.46
C LEU A 403 -10.31 -8.11 28.16
N THR A 404 -9.26 -7.28 28.25
CA THR A 404 -8.58 -6.67 27.10
C THR A 404 -7.47 -7.55 26.50
N THR A 405 -7.12 -8.69 27.10
CA THR A 405 -6.06 -9.56 26.57
C THR A 405 -6.58 -10.52 25.49
N HIS A 406 -5.99 -10.49 24.29
CA HIS A 406 -6.16 -11.53 23.28
C HIS A 406 -5.18 -12.69 23.46
N ARG A 407 -5.67 -13.91 23.23
CA ARG A 407 -4.88 -15.14 23.08
C ARG A 407 -5.69 -16.12 22.25
N ALA A 408 -5.15 -16.67 21.15
CA ALA A 408 -5.91 -17.55 20.24
C ALA A 408 -6.73 -18.68 20.94
N ALA A 409 -6.14 -19.40 21.90
CA ALA A 409 -6.83 -20.45 22.68
C ALA A 409 -7.98 -19.93 23.57
N ALA A 410 -8.01 -18.63 23.84
CA ALA A 410 -8.94 -17.94 24.72
C ALA A 410 -9.42 -16.60 24.12
N ASN A 411 -9.71 -16.54 22.82
CA ASN A 411 -10.43 -15.39 22.27
C ASN A 411 -11.84 -15.31 22.88
N LEU A 412 -12.31 -14.09 23.12
CA LEU A 412 -13.66 -13.77 23.60
C LEU A 412 -14.31 -12.73 22.70
N TRP A 413 -13.65 -11.58 22.56
CA TRP A 413 -14.11 -10.40 21.80
C TRP A 413 -12.97 -9.52 21.25
N VAL A 414 -11.77 -9.61 21.84
CA VAL A 414 -10.66 -8.68 21.62
C VAL A 414 -10.18 -8.63 20.15
N HIS A 415 -10.11 -9.79 19.47
CA HIS A 415 -9.70 -9.81 18.07
C HIS A 415 -10.80 -9.31 17.12
N ASP A 416 -12.06 -9.63 17.40
CA ASP A 416 -13.23 -9.10 16.70
C ASP A 416 -13.17 -7.56 16.71
N TYR A 417 -12.93 -6.95 17.88
CA TYR A 417 -12.71 -5.50 17.99
C TYR A 417 -11.45 -5.02 17.26
N GLN A 418 -10.30 -5.67 17.45
CA GLN A 418 -9.04 -5.29 16.79
C GLN A 418 -9.18 -5.26 15.25
N THR A 419 -10.01 -6.15 14.68
CA THR A 419 -10.27 -6.20 13.24
C THR A 419 -11.15 -5.03 12.78
N ILE A 420 -12.19 -4.67 13.54
CA ILE A 420 -13.00 -3.46 13.32
C ILE A 420 -12.18 -2.17 13.51
N LEU A 421 -11.25 -2.17 14.47
CA LEU A 421 -10.36 -1.03 14.73
C LEU A 421 -9.36 -0.86 13.59
N PHE A 422 -8.77 -1.94 13.05
CA PHE A 422 -7.92 -1.89 11.87
C PHE A 422 -8.64 -1.24 10.67
N ASP A 423 -9.89 -1.65 10.43
CA ASP A 423 -10.70 -1.14 9.32
C ASP A 423 -11.06 0.35 9.50
N ARG A 424 -11.44 0.77 10.70
CA ARG A 424 -11.66 2.19 11.02
C ARG A 424 -10.38 3.02 10.96
N ALA A 425 -9.27 2.48 11.47
CA ALA A 425 -8.00 3.20 11.59
C ALA A 425 -7.42 3.56 10.22
N LYS A 426 -7.45 2.64 9.24
CA LYS A 426 -6.91 2.90 7.90
C LYS A 426 -7.72 3.98 7.18
N HIS A 427 -9.07 3.92 7.27
CA HIS A 427 -9.96 4.93 6.71
C HIS A 427 -9.77 6.31 7.33
N ALA A 428 -9.67 6.38 8.66
CA ALA A 428 -9.40 7.63 9.37
C ALA A 428 -8.01 8.22 9.05
N TRP A 429 -6.99 7.37 8.93
CA TRP A 429 -5.62 7.76 8.62
C TRP A 429 -5.45 8.25 7.17
N CYS A 430 -6.07 7.59 6.19
CA CYS A 430 -6.13 8.05 4.80
C CYS A 430 -6.78 9.43 4.68
N ALA A 431 -7.86 9.68 5.42
CA ALA A 431 -8.52 10.99 5.44
C ALA A 431 -7.71 12.06 6.21
N ASN A 432 -7.03 11.67 7.30
CA ASN A 432 -6.16 12.53 8.09
C ASN A 432 -5.25 11.68 9.04
N PRO A 433 -3.92 11.61 8.82
CA PRO A 433 -3.01 10.86 9.69
C PRO A 433 -2.97 11.33 11.15
N ASP A 434 -3.28 12.60 11.43
CA ASP A 434 -3.36 13.15 12.78
C ASP A 434 -4.66 12.79 13.52
N SER A 435 -5.58 12.06 12.89
CA SER A 435 -6.69 11.38 13.59
C SER A 435 -6.19 10.25 14.50
N LEU A 436 -5.04 9.65 14.19
CA LEU A 436 -4.48 8.52 14.93
C LEU A 436 -3.36 8.93 15.88
N SER A 437 -3.38 8.33 17.07
CA SER A 437 -2.35 8.53 18.09
C SER A 437 -0.97 8.06 17.59
N ALA A 438 0.11 8.62 18.16
CA ALA A 438 1.46 8.19 17.81
C ALA A 438 1.72 6.69 18.10
N PRO A 439 1.22 6.10 19.22
CA PRO A 439 1.22 4.64 19.41
C PRO A 439 0.49 3.86 18.32
N MET A 440 -0.73 4.29 17.93
CA MET A 440 -1.48 3.65 16.84
C MET A 440 -0.68 3.65 15.54
N ARG A 441 -0.14 4.81 15.13
CA ARG A 441 0.67 4.91 13.90
C ARG A 441 1.94 4.07 13.98
N ALA A 442 2.62 4.03 15.13
CA ALA A 442 3.79 3.19 15.33
C ALA A 442 3.51 1.67 15.22
N PHE A 443 2.26 1.24 15.44
CA PHE A 443 1.82 -0.15 15.23
C PHE A 443 1.30 -0.40 13.82
N TYR A 444 0.38 0.46 13.33
CA TYR A 444 -0.33 0.25 12.08
C TYR A 444 0.47 0.62 10.83
N GLU A 445 1.31 1.67 10.82
CA GLU A 445 2.09 2.05 9.63
C GLU A 445 3.12 0.97 9.20
N PRO A 446 3.77 0.21 10.12
CA PRO A 446 4.48 -1.01 9.75
C PRO A 446 3.58 -2.10 9.15
N TYR A 447 2.49 -2.45 9.83
CA TYR A 447 1.59 -3.52 9.39
C TYR A 447 0.96 -3.23 8.01
N TRP A 448 0.59 -1.97 7.76
CA TRP A 448 0.09 -1.52 6.46
C TRP A 448 1.16 -1.53 5.37
N ARG A 449 2.44 -1.26 5.67
CA ARG A 449 3.53 -1.44 4.68
C ARG A 449 3.73 -2.90 4.31
N ASP A 450 3.68 -3.79 5.29
CA ASP A 450 3.87 -5.22 5.05
C ASP A 450 2.70 -5.78 4.21
N LEU A 451 1.47 -5.36 4.46
CA LEU A 451 0.30 -5.66 3.61
C LEU A 451 0.42 -5.01 2.21
N ALA A 452 0.83 -3.74 2.12
CA ALA A 452 1.00 -3.01 0.87
C ALA A 452 2.03 -3.66 -0.08
N ALA A 453 3.02 -4.38 0.46
CA ALA A 453 3.98 -5.14 -0.32
C ALA A 453 3.36 -6.38 -0.99
N CYS A 454 2.40 -7.05 -0.34
CA CYS A 454 1.72 -8.25 -0.84
C CYS A 454 0.47 -7.94 -1.69
N GLU A 455 -0.24 -6.85 -1.39
CA GLU A 455 -1.52 -6.44 -2.02
C GLU A 455 -1.33 -5.38 -3.14
N MET A 456 -0.10 -5.25 -3.64
CA MET A 456 0.34 -4.17 -4.53
C MET A 456 -0.33 -4.23 -5.92
N ALA A 457 -0.89 -3.09 -6.35
CA ALA A 457 -1.41 -2.91 -7.71
C ALA A 457 -0.28 -2.58 -8.70
N ALA A 458 -0.49 -2.88 -9.98
CA ALA A 458 0.55 -2.78 -11.00
C ALA A 458 0.00 -2.51 -12.41
N ILE A 459 0.89 -2.14 -13.33
CA ILE A 459 0.56 -1.74 -14.71
C ILE A 459 1.65 -2.27 -15.67
N GLY A 460 1.25 -2.74 -16.86
CA GLY A 460 2.16 -3.07 -17.96
C GLY A 460 3.03 -4.31 -17.75
N HIS A 461 2.53 -5.31 -17.02
CA HIS A 461 3.19 -6.61 -16.78
C HIS A 461 2.30 -7.77 -17.28
N GLU A 462 2.86 -8.98 -17.37
CA GLU A 462 2.07 -10.22 -17.43
C GLU A 462 1.26 -10.35 -16.12
N PRO A 463 -0.06 -10.64 -16.14
CA PRO A 463 -0.90 -10.68 -14.94
C PRO A 463 -0.36 -11.57 -13.81
N PHE A 464 -0.50 -11.15 -12.54
CA PHE A 464 0.08 -11.87 -11.39
C PHE A 464 -0.54 -13.25 -11.12
N ARG A 465 -1.67 -13.56 -11.77
CA ARG A 465 -2.43 -14.81 -11.70
C ARG A 465 -3.05 -15.07 -13.08
N HIS A 466 -3.51 -16.30 -13.35
CA HIS A 466 -3.88 -16.67 -14.71
C HIS A 466 -5.15 -15.95 -15.19
N ALA A 467 -5.06 -15.25 -16.32
CA ALA A 467 -6.14 -14.48 -16.91
C ALA A 467 -6.50 -15.04 -18.30
N HIS A 468 -7.66 -15.68 -18.41
CA HIS A 468 -8.03 -16.57 -19.53
C HIS A 468 -7.95 -15.92 -20.92
N ASP A 469 -8.37 -14.64 -21.04
CA ASP A 469 -8.44 -13.92 -22.32
C ASP A 469 -7.20 -13.02 -22.61
N TYR A 470 -6.12 -13.17 -21.85
CA TYR A 470 -4.87 -12.40 -22.01
C TYR A 470 -3.93 -12.98 -23.08
N ASP A 471 -3.26 -12.10 -23.83
CA ASP A 471 -2.38 -12.39 -24.96
C ASP A 471 -1.24 -11.35 -24.97
N GLU A 472 -0.01 -11.75 -24.65
CA GLU A 472 1.12 -10.81 -24.39
C GLU A 472 1.57 -10.00 -25.62
N ASP A 473 1.44 -10.59 -26.82
CA ASP A 473 1.73 -9.93 -28.09
C ASP A 473 0.70 -8.83 -28.37
N ARG A 474 -0.58 -9.14 -28.15
CA ARG A 474 -1.72 -8.26 -28.48
C ARG A 474 -2.08 -7.26 -27.40
N ASP A 475 -1.88 -7.58 -26.13
CA ASP A 475 -2.55 -6.91 -25.01
C ASP A 475 -1.60 -6.17 -24.05
N ALA A 476 -2.07 -5.01 -23.57
CA ALA A 476 -1.45 -4.28 -22.48
C ALA A 476 -2.34 -4.36 -21.21
N VAL A 477 -1.76 -4.74 -20.08
CA VAL A 477 -2.40 -4.57 -18.76
C VAL A 477 -2.38 -3.09 -18.40
N LEU A 478 -3.54 -2.44 -18.41
CA LEU A 478 -3.70 -1.04 -18.02
C LEU A 478 -3.68 -0.86 -16.51
N LEU A 479 -4.22 -1.85 -15.78
CA LEU A 479 -4.26 -1.86 -14.32
C LEU A 479 -4.59 -3.28 -13.84
N GLU A 480 -3.78 -3.83 -12.93
CA GLU A 480 -4.17 -4.97 -12.12
C GLU A 480 -4.36 -4.54 -10.66
N LEU A 481 -5.52 -4.89 -10.09
CA LEU A 481 -5.86 -4.67 -8.68
C LEU A 481 -6.05 -6.00 -7.96
N PRO A 482 -5.10 -6.47 -7.15
CA PRO A 482 -5.32 -7.61 -6.26
C PRO A 482 -6.45 -7.34 -5.27
N THR A 483 -7.16 -8.39 -4.83
CA THR A 483 -7.95 -8.34 -3.59
C THR A 483 -7.08 -7.81 -2.44
N SER A 484 -7.61 -6.91 -1.62
CA SER A 484 -6.81 -6.16 -0.64
C SER A 484 -7.61 -5.80 0.61
N GLY A 485 -7.12 -6.28 1.75
CA GLY A 485 -7.63 -5.89 3.07
C GLY A 485 -7.13 -4.54 3.56
N LEU A 486 -5.97 -4.07 3.07
CA LEU A 486 -5.52 -2.71 3.28
C LEU A 486 -6.45 -1.69 2.58
N MET A 487 -6.92 -2.01 1.38
CA MET A 487 -7.66 -1.09 0.51
C MET A 487 -9.17 -1.34 0.43
N SER A 488 -9.70 -2.26 1.25
CA SER A 488 -11.14 -2.58 1.32
C SER A 488 -11.78 -2.97 -0.02
N ARG A 489 -11.15 -3.87 -0.78
CA ARG A 489 -11.72 -4.40 -2.04
C ARG A 489 -11.51 -5.91 -2.16
N MET A 490 -12.46 -6.59 -2.79
CA MET A 490 -12.37 -8.03 -3.07
C MET A 490 -12.98 -8.36 -4.43
N PHE A 491 -12.30 -9.21 -5.18
CA PHE A 491 -12.74 -9.74 -6.48
C PHE A 491 -12.68 -11.27 -6.43
N GLY A 492 -13.57 -11.96 -7.15
CA GLY A 492 -13.62 -13.43 -7.15
C GLY A 492 -13.71 -14.04 -5.76
N ASP A 493 -12.93 -15.09 -5.52
CA ASP A 493 -12.71 -15.71 -4.20
C ASP A 493 -11.30 -15.39 -3.70
N CYS A 494 -11.04 -14.09 -3.49
CA CYS A 494 -9.73 -13.50 -3.18
C CYS A 494 -8.75 -13.48 -4.37
N ASP A 495 -9.26 -13.06 -5.52
CA ASP A 495 -8.57 -12.94 -6.81
C ASP A 495 -8.23 -11.49 -7.19
N ASN A 496 -7.62 -11.30 -8.35
CA ASN A 496 -7.18 -10.01 -8.86
C ASN A 496 -8.11 -9.56 -10.01
N LEU A 497 -8.49 -8.28 -10.02
CA LEU A 497 -9.16 -7.65 -11.15
C LEU A 497 -8.11 -7.20 -12.17
N VAL A 498 -8.15 -7.79 -13.37
CA VAL A 498 -7.19 -7.54 -14.46
C VAL A 498 -7.88 -6.70 -15.55
N VAL A 499 -7.39 -5.48 -15.79
CA VAL A 499 -7.87 -4.56 -16.83
C VAL A 499 -6.88 -4.58 -18.00
N THR A 500 -7.35 -5.01 -19.17
CA THR A 500 -6.56 -5.14 -20.40
C THR A 500 -7.16 -4.32 -21.54
N ILE A 501 -6.31 -3.93 -22.48
CA ILE A 501 -6.66 -3.27 -23.74
C ILE A 501 -5.82 -3.88 -24.86
N ASP A 502 -6.32 -3.85 -26.09
CA ASP A 502 -5.52 -4.16 -27.28
C ASP A 502 -4.47 -3.05 -27.50
N LYS A 503 -3.21 -3.43 -27.79
CA LYS A 503 -2.11 -2.47 -28.00
C LYS A 503 -2.41 -1.48 -29.14
N ALA A 504 -3.19 -1.86 -30.16
CA ALA A 504 -3.58 -0.94 -31.24
C ALA A 504 -4.63 0.09 -30.79
N ASP A 505 -5.61 -0.30 -29.97
CA ASP A 505 -6.58 0.65 -29.39
C ASP A 505 -5.89 1.58 -28.36
N LEU A 506 -4.90 1.09 -27.60
CA LEU A 506 -4.05 1.90 -26.72
C LEU A 506 -3.17 2.91 -27.49
N ALA A 507 -2.61 2.51 -28.64
CA ALA A 507 -1.78 3.37 -29.47
C ALA A 507 -2.54 4.61 -30.00
N ILE A 508 -3.86 4.50 -30.19
CA ILE A 508 -4.72 5.62 -30.61
C ILE A 508 -5.47 6.30 -29.44
N GLY A 509 -5.39 5.74 -28.23
CA GLY A 509 -6.08 6.24 -27.03
C GLY A 509 -7.57 5.93 -26.97
N ASP A 510 -8.05 4.86 -27.63
CA ASP A 510 -9.46 4.45 -27.61
C ASP A 510 -9.76 3.52 -26.42
N PHE A 511 -10.04 4.12 -25.27
CA PHE A 511 -10.42 3.42 -24.04
C PHE A 511 -11.87 2.86 -24.05
N SER A 512 -12.55 2.78 -25.20
CA SER A 512 -13.90 2.19 -25.29
C SER A 512 -13.92 0.66 -25.34
N ARG A 513 -12.77 0.00 -25.53
CA ARG A 513 -12.63 -1.45 -25.75
C ARG A 513 -11.79 -2.17 -24.69
N LEU A 514 -12.10 -1.90 -23.45
CA LEU A 514 -11.48 -2.58 -22.31
C LEU A 514 -11.98 -4.03 -22.23
N ARG A 515 -11.08 -4.97 -21.96
CA ARG A 515 -11.43 -6.31 -21.44
C ARG A 515 -11.07 -6.36 -19.96
N VAL A 516 -12.05 -6.70 -19.15
CA VAL A 516 -11.92 -6.79 -17.70
C VAL A 516 -12.31 -8.19 -17.28
N GLN A 517 -11.41 -8.85 -16.56
CA GLN A 517 -11.59 -10.22 -16.07
C GLN A 517 -11.08 -10.33 -14.64
N VAL A 518 -11.47 -11.42 -13.98
CA VAL A 518 -10.90 -11.83 -12.70
C VAL A 518 -9.95 -13.00 -12.97
N SER A 519 -8.79 -12.97 -12.32
CA SER A 519 -7.79 -14.03 -12.42
C SER A 519 -8.20 -15.34 -11.73
N ASN A 520 -7.54 -16.44 -12.09
CA ASN A 520 -7.57 -17.73 -11.37
C ASN A 520 -6.18 -18.13 -10.84
#